data_AF-A0ABD0P1A1-F1
#
_entry.id   AF-A0ABD0P1A1-F1
#
_cell.length_a   1.000
_cell.length_b   1.000
_cell.length_c   1.000
_cell.angle_alpha   90.00
_cell.angle_beta   90.00
_cell.angle_gamma   90.00
#
_symmetry.space_group_name_H-M   'P 1'
#
loop_
_entity.id
_entity.type
_entity.pdbx_description
1 polymer ?
#
loop_
_entity_poly.entity_id
_entity_poly.type
_entity_poly.pdbx_seq_one_letter_code
_entity_poly.pdbx_strand_id
1 'polypeptide(L)'
;DISVKIGEELKLDVLLTNTKKVVYQNKINTEWMVVWKRRGGVKSDGFTVSDGNLTINALTVSDAGTYKVLDFDDEILITVTVT
;
A
#
# COMPACT_ATOMS: atom_id res chain seq x y z
N ASP A 1 0.52 -2.08 -13.49
CA ASP A 1 -0.68 -1.90 -12.66
C ASP A 1 -1.35 -3.24 -12.38
N ILE A 2 -1.68 -3.48 -11.13
CA ILE A 2 -2.36 -4.69 -10.64
C ILE A 2 -3.74 -4.26 -10.12
N SER A 3 -4.78 -5.06 -10.36
CA SER A 3 -6.12 -4.81 -9.81
C SER A 3 -6.50 -5.95 -8.86
N VAL A 4 -7.01 -5.61 -7.67
CA VAL A 4 -7.41 -6.57 -6.62
C VAL A 4 -8.85 -6.29 -6.19
N LYS A 5 -9.63 -7.34 -5.94
CA LYS A 5 -11.04 -7.18 -5.54
C LYS A 5 -11.19 -7.11 -4.03
N ILE A 6 -12.24 -6.43 -3.59
CA ILE A 6 -12.71 -6.46 -2.19
C ILE A 6 -12.93 -7.92 -1.76
N GLY A 7 -12.56 -8.23 -0.51
CA GLY A 7 -12.59 -9.58 0.05
C GLY A 7 -11.36 -10.44 -0.25
N GLU A 8 -10.46 -9.99 -1.13
CA GLU A 8 -9.15 -10.62 -1.35
C GLU A 8 -8.08 -10.01 -0.45
N GLU A 9 -6.96 -10.72 -0.31
CA GLU A 9 -5.77 -10.25 0.40
C GLU A 9 -4.89 -9.44 -0.56
N LEU A 10 -4.47 -8.23 -0.15
CA LEU A 10 -3.46 -7.46 -0.86
C LEU A 10 -2.10 -7.64 -0.19
N LYS A 11 -1.08 -8.05 -0.96
CA LYS A 11 0.33 -8.06 -0.56
C LYS A 11 1.13 -7.10 -1.42
N LEU A 12 1.83 -6.18 -0.78
CA LEU A 12 2.75 -5.25 -1.42
C LEU A 12 4.17 -5.55 -0.93
N ASP A 13 5.08 -5.87 -1.85
CA ASP A 13 6.48 -6.06 -1.47
C ASP A 13 7.08 -4.72 -1.01
N VAL A 14 7.49 -4.69 0.27
CA VAL A 14 8.07 -3.50 0.90
C VAL A 14 9.52 -3.71 1.31
N LEU A 15 10.12 -4.86 1.00
CA LEU A 15 11.53 -5.16 1.21
C LEU A 15 12.38 -5.05 -0.06
N LEU A 16 11.83 -4.57 -1.18
CA LEU A 16 12.67 -4.12 -2.30
C LEU A 16 13.73 -3.14 -1.78
N THR A 17 14.98 -3.31 -2.23
CA THR A 17 16.17 -2.63 -1.68
C THR A 17 15.99 -1.12 -1.56
N ASN A 18 15.28 -0.52 -2.51
CA ASN A 18 15.03 0.92 -2.62
C ASN A 18 13.68 1.39 -2.06
N THR A 19 12.77 0.50 -1.63
CA THR A 19 11.47 0.92 -1.08
C THR A 19 11.64 1.78 0.17
N LYS A 20 10.95 2.94 0.20
CA LYS A 20 10.95 3.90 1.31
C LYS A 20 9.58 4.00 1.99
N LYS A 21 8.50 4.07 1.22
CA LYS A 21 7.15 4.30 1.74
C LYS A 21 6.07 3.67 0.85
N VAL A 22 4.92 3.38 1.46
CA VAL A 22 3.70 3.06 0.74
C VAL A 22 2.71 4.17 0.97
N VAL A 23 2.12 4.67 -0.11
CA VAL A 23 1.07 5.68 -0.09
C VAL A 23 -0.24 5.13 -0.63
N TYR A 24 -1.33 5.67 -0.11
CA TYR A 24 -2.69 5.30 -0.44
C TYR A 24 -3.51 6.54 -0.77
N GLN A 25 -4.35 6.43 -1.80
CA GLN A 25 -5.34 7.42 -2.15
C GLN A 25 -6.67 6.69 -2.35
N ASN A 26 -7.69 7.05 -1.58
CA ASN A 26 -9.03 6.49 -1.77
C ASN A 26 -9.69 7.05 -3.05
N LYS A 27 -10.81 6.47 -3.48
CA LYS A 27 -11.48 6.88 -4.74
C LYS A 27 -12.09 8.29 -4.74
N ILE A 28 -12.26 8.91 -3.57
CA ILE A 28 -13.00 10.18 -3.43
C ILE A 28 -12.13 11.36 -2.99
N ASN A 29 -10.91 11.11 -2.52
CA ASN A 29 -9.96 12.09 -2.02
C ASN A 29 -8.81 12.26 -3.03
N THR A 30 -8.35 13.49 -3.22
CA THR A 30 -7.20 13.82 -4.05
C THR A 30 -5.88 13.72 -3.30
N GLU A 31 -5.89 13.64 -1.97
CA GLU A 31 -4.68 13.56 -1.14
C GLU A 31 -4.14 12.13 -1.01
N TRP A 32 -2.81 12.01 -1.04
CA TRP A 32 -2.09 10.76 -0.78
C TRP A 32 -1.69 10.66 0.70
N MET A 33 -2.11 9.58 1.35
CA MET A 33 -1.80 9.28 2.74
C MET A 33 -0.66 8.26 2.83
N VAL A 34 0.22 8.39 3.82
CA VAL A 34 1.28 7.40 4.04
C VAL A 34 0.79 6.30 4.98
N VAL A 35 0.70 5.06 4.50
CA VAL A 35 0.22 3.90 5.27
C VAL A 35 1.36 3.06 5.84
N TRP A 36 2.56 3.18 5.28
CA TRP A 36 3.77 2.51 5.77
C TRP A 36 5.03 3.30 5.41
N LYS A 37 6.04 3.27 6.29
CA LYS A 37 7.40 3.77 6.05
C LYS A 37 8.45 2.77 6.50
N ARG A 38 9.55 2.65 5.75
CA ARG A 38 10.67 1.76 6.11
C ARG A 38 11.23 2.02 7.52
N ARG A 39 11.46 3.29 7.86
CA ARG A 39 11.88 3.74 9.21
C ARG A 39 10.71 4.33 9.97
N GLY A 40 9.65 3.55 10.15
CA GLY A 40 8.46 4.00 10.85
C GLY A 40 7.37 2.95 10.99
N GLY A 41 7.49 1.85 10.24
CA GLY A 41 6.54 0.76 10.24
C GLY A 41 5.20 1.17 9.63
N VAL A 42 4.18 0.40 9.98
CA VAL A 42 2.79 0.65 9.65
C VAL A 42 2.29 1.92 10.35
N LYS A 43 1.48 2.72 9.65
CA LYS A 43 0.88 3.96 10.16
C LYS A 43 -0.66 3.93 10.18
N SER A 44 -1.27 2.84 9.72
CA SER A 44 -2.71 2.69 9.63
C SER A 44 -3.14 1.33 10.17
N ASP A 45 -4.23 1.29 10.92
CA ASP A 45 -4.78 0.04 11.45
C ASP A 45 -5.23 -0.87 10.30
N GLY A 46 -5.13 -2.20 10.50
CA GLY A 46 -5.47 -3.20 9.49
C GLY A 46 -4.35 -3.56 8.50
N PHE A 47 -3.22 -2.86 8.56
CA PHE A 47 -2.01 -3.19 7.80
C PHE A 47 -1.02 -3.93 8.68
N THR A 48 -0.39 -4.97 8.14
CA THR A 48 0.66 -5.73 8.84
C THR A 48 1.88 -5.89 7.94
N VAL A 49 3.06 -6.00 8.55
CA VAL A 49 4.29 -6.32 7.80
C VAL A 49 4.79 -7.66 8.28
N SER A 50 4.85 -8.62 7.37
CA SER A 50 5.33 -9.98 7.62
C SER A 50 5.96 -10.52 6.34
N ASP A 51 7.04 -11.28 6.47
CA ASP A 51 7.73 -11.91 5.33
C ASP A 51 8.05 -10.93 4.19
N GLY A 52 8.38 -9.69 4.56
CA GLY A 52 8.75 -8.63 3.63
C GLY A 52 7.61 -7.95 2.87
N ASN A 53 6.37 -8.33 3.15
CA ASN A 53 5.20 -7.77 2.52
C ASN A 53 4.42 -6.90 3.49
N LEU A 54 3.90 -5.78 2.99
CA LEU A 54 2.79 -5.06 3.62
C LEU A 54 1.50 -5.75 3.19
N THR A 55 0.80 -6.34 4.15
CA THR A 55 -0.40 -7.13 3.91
C THR A 55 -1.63 -6.40 4.44
N ILE A 56 -2.70 -6.41 3.62
CA ILE A 56 -4.07 -6.05 3.99
C ILE A 56 -4.93 -7.31 3.85
N ASN A 57 -5.29 -7.92 4.98
CA ASN A 57 -5.87 -9.27 5.01
C ASN A 57 -7.33 -9.34 4.55
N ALA A 58 -8.11 -8.28 4.75
CA ALA A 58 -9.53 -8.26 4.42
C ALA A 58 -9.88 -6.89 3.82
N LEU A 59 -9.62 -6.74 2.52
CA LEU A 59 -9.99 -5.53 1.80
C LEU A 59 -11.50 -5.30 1.92
N THR A 60 -11.86 -4.12 2.41
CA THR A 60 -13.23 -3.63 2.52
C THR A 60 -13.50 -2.55 1.47
N VAL A 61 -14.75 -2.11 1.36
CA VAL A 61 -15.12 -0.97 0.50
C VAL A 61 -14.32 0.30 0.86
N SER A 62 -13.98 0.49 2.14
CA SER A 62 -13.17 1.64 2.58
C SER A 62 -11.70 1.57 2.13
N ASP A 63 -11.20 0.38 1.79
CA ASP A 63 -9.83 0.20 1.28
C ASP A 63 -9.74 0.41 -0.24
N ALA A 64 -10.89 0.56 -0.91
CA ALA A 64 -10.93 0.80 -2.35
C ALA A 64 -10.21 2.11 -2.70
N GLY A 65 -9.33 2.04 -3.70
CA GLY A 65 -8.43 3.15 -4.03
C GLY A 65 -7.16 2.68 -4.71
N THR A 66 -6.15 3.55 -4.72
CA THR A 66 -4.85 3.28 -5.34
C THR A 66 -3.77 3.25 -4.27
N TYR A 67 -2.97 2.20 -4.30
CA TYR A 67 -1.76 2.04 -3.49
C TYR A 67 -0.53 2.17 -4.37
N LYS A 68 0.48 2.90 -3.89
CA LYS A 68 1.78 3.01 -4.56
C LYS A 68 2.91 2.71 -3.62
N VAL A 69 3.84 1.87 -4.06
CA VAL A 69 5.13 1.65 -3.40
C VAL A 69 6.13 2.59 -4.02
N LEU A 70 6.76 3.41 -3.18
CA LEU A 70 7.67 4.47 -3.60
C LEU A 70 9.07 4.25 -3.04
N ASP A 71 10.08 4.60 -3.83
CA ASP A 71 11.48 4.52 -3.43
C ASP A 71 11.98 5.79 -2.71
N PHE A 72 13.30 5.91 -2.54
CA PHE A 72 13.90 7.04 -1.82
C PHE A 72 13.72 8.40 -2.49
N ASP A 73 13.64 8.41 -3.82
CA ASP A 73 13.46 9.59 -4.67
C ASP A 73 11.97 9.84 -4.98
N ASP A 74 11.08 9.07 -4.33
CA ASP A 74 9.64 9.05 -4.53
C ASP A 74 9.21 8.60 -5.95
N GLU A 75 10.07 7.83 -6.63
CA GLU A 75 9.73 7.13 -7.86
C GLU A 75 8.82 5.92 -7.58
N ILE A 76 7.95 5.61 -8.54
CA ILE A 76 6.94 4.56 -8.39
C ILE A 76 7.53 3.21 -8.77
N LEU A 77 7.55 2.28 -7.81
CA LEU A 77 7.97 0.89 -8.04
C LEU A 77 6.80 -0.02 -8.36
N ILE A 78 5.67 0.16 -7.66
CA ILE A 78 4.46 -0.65 -7.80
C ILE A 78 3.24 0.27 -7.70
N THR A 79 2.25 0.03 -8.57
CA THR A 79 0.91 0.62 -8.48
C THR A 79 -0.14 -0.48 -8.45
N VAL A 80 -1.02 -0.44 -7.46
CA VAL A 80 -2.15 -1.36 -7.30
C VAL A 80 -3.44 -0.57 -7.12
N THR A 81 -4.49 -0.99 -7.81
CA THR A 81 -5.84 -0.45 -7.64
C THR A 81 -6.73 -1.50 -6.99
N VAL A 82 -7.39 -1.16 -5.89
CA VAL A 82 -8.41 -1.98 -5.25
C VAL A 82 -9.77 -1.47 -5.70
N THR A 83 -10.60 -2.38 -6.25
CA THR A 83 -11.94 -2.03 -6.77
C THR A 83 -13.08 -2.62 -5.99
#